data_AF-A0A662U5C5-F1
#
_entry.id   AF-A0A662U5C5-F1
#
_cell.length_a   1.000
_cell.length_b   1.000
_cell.length_c   1.000
_cell.angle_alpha   90.00
_cell.angle_beta   90.00
_cell.angle_gamma   90.00
#
_symmetry.space_group_name_H-M   'P 1'
#
loop_
_entity.id
_entity.type
_entity.pdbx_description
1 polymer ?
#
loop_
_entity_poly.entity_id
_entity_poly.type
_entity_poly.pdbx_seq_one_letter_code
_entity_poly.pdbx_strand_id
1 'polypeptide(L)'
;ENYKNVVDFFSSITPAGFIIGWEARGSWREHPDKIKEIVEKFDDVIHITDPFRSEPATLKGTNYFRLHGIGGKEVNYRYQYTDDDLSKLRDFIGKVNGREVYVLFNNIYMASDAKRFKAVLTKP
;
A
#
# COMPACT_ATOMS: atom_id res chain seq x y z
N GLU A 1 -19.80 -11.84 -7.17
CA GLU A 1 -18.96 -13.03 -6.95
C GLU A 1 -17.65 -12.69 -6.24
N ASN A 2 -16.75 -11.91 -6.85
CA ASN A 2 -15.43 -11.57 -6.27
C ASN A 2 -15.47 -11.04 -4.82
N TYR A 3 -16.41 -10.13 -4.51
CA TYR A 3 -16.59 -9.63 -3.14
C TYR A 3 -16.85 -10.76 -2.14
N LYS A 4 -17.79 -11.66 -2.46
CA LYS A 4 -18.12 -12.79 -1.61
C LYS A 4 -16.91 -13.72 -1.42
N ASN A 5 -16.20 -14.03 -2.50
CA ASN A 5 -15.03 -14.92 -2.43
C ASN A 5 -13.92 -14.36 -1.53
N VAL A 6 -13.67 -13.05 -1.56
CA VAL A 6 -12.68 -12.40 -0.69
C VAL A 6 -13.12 -12.44 0.78
N VAL A 7 -14.39 -12.17 1.05
CA VAL A 7 -14.95 -12.24 2.41
C VAL A 7 -14.89 -13.66 2.95
N ASP A 8 -15.28 -14.66 2.15
CA ASP A 8 -15.25 -16.07 2.54
C ASP A 8 -13.80 -16.53 2.79
N PHE A 9 -12.85 -16.11 1.95
CA PHE A 9 -11.43 -16.39 2.13
C PHE A 9 -10.90 -15.82 3.45
N PHE A 10 -11.05 -14.51 3.70
CA PHE A 10 -10.56 -13.90 4.94
C PHE A 10 -11.26 -14.47 6.18
N SER A 11 -12.55 -14.81 6.10
CA SER A 11 -13.27 -15.46 7.21
C SER A 11 -12.68 -16.84 7.55
N SER A 12 -12.09 -17.54 6.58
CA SER A 12 -11.48 -18.87 6.79
C SER A 12 -10.05 -18.84 7.32
N ILE A 13 -9.35 -17.70 7.20
CA ILE A 13 -7.96 -17.55 7.61
C ILE A 13 -7.77 -16.56 8.77
N THR A 14 -8.84 -15.91 9.24
CA THR A 14 -8.81 -14.98 10.38
C THR A 14 -9.63 -15.52 11.56
N PRO A 15 -9.24 -15.19 12.81
CA PRO A 15 -8.04 -14.44 13.20
C PRO A 15 -6.77 -15.25 12.92
N ALA A 16 -5.74 -14.57 12.38
CA ALA A 16 -4.55 -15.22 11.83
C ALA A 16 -3.37 -15.25 12.81
N GLY A 17 -3.39 -14.40 13.85
CA GLY A 17 -2.25 -14.18 14.74
C GLY A 17 -1.08 -13.41 14.11
N PHE A 18 -1.26 -12.93 12.87
CA PHE A 18 -0.34 -12.07 12.14
C PHE A 18 -1.12 -11.17 11.17
N ILE A 19 -0.49 -10.11 10.67
CA ILE A 19 -1.12 -9.17 9.74
C ILE A 19 -1.12 -9.73 8.31
N ILE A 20 -2.30 -9.72 7.68
CA ILE A 20 -2.52 -10.10 6.28
C ILE A 20 -2.61 -8.84 5.44
N GLY A 21 -1.66 -8.65 4.53
CA GLY A 21 -1.71 -7.55 3.57
C GLY A 21 -2.47 -7.91 2.29
N TRP A 22 -3.52 -7.15 1.96
CA TRP A 22 -4.30 -7.34 0.73
C TRP A 22 -4.13 -6.17 -0.23
N GLU A 23 -3.59 -6.44 -1.42
CA GLU A 23 -3.46 -5.47 -2.50
C GLU A 23 -4.53 -5.70 -3.57
N ALA A 24 -5.64 -4.98 -3.48
CA ALA A 24 -6.72 -5.08 -4.45
C ALA A 24 -6.34 -4.37 -5.77
N ARG A 25 -6.61 -5.03 -6.90
CA ARG A 25 -6.17 -4.62 -8.25
C ARG A 25 -7.30 -4.65 -9.27
N GLY A 26 -7.07 -4.11 -10.47
CA GLY A 26 -8.12 -4.01 -11.49
C GLY A 26 -9.29 -3.12 -11.06
N SER A 27 -10.53 -3.54 -11.35
CA SER A 27 -11.75 -2.76 -11.10
C SER A 27 -12.02 -2.47 -9.61
N TRP A 28 -11.35 -3.18 -8.69
CA TRP A 28 -11.45 -2.89 -7.25
C TRP A 28 -11.09 -1.44 -6.88
N ARG A 29 -10.20 -0.79 -7.65
CA ARG A 29 -9.81 0.61 -7.42
C ARG A 29 -10.95 1.60 -7.61
N GLU A 30 -11.95 1.23 -8.40
CA GLU A 30 -13.16 2.02 -8.65
C GLU A 30 -14.21 1.82 -7.53
N HIS A 31 -13.94 0.91 -6.59
CA HIS A 31 -14.82 0.54 -5.48
C HIS A 31 -14.12 0.60 -4.11
N PRO A 32 -13.56 1.76 -3.72
CA PRO A 32 -12.84 1.91 -2.45
C PRO A 32 -13.75 1.66 -1.23
N ASP A 33 -15.06 1.91 -1.35
CA ASP A 33 -16.07 1.60 -0.34
C ASP A 33 -16.12 0.10 -0.03
N LYS A 34 -16.03 -0.75 -1.06
CA LYS A 34 -16.02 -2.21 -0.89
C LYS A 34 -14.72 -2.74 -0.32
N ILE A 35 -13.60 -2.14 -0.71
CA ILE A 35 -12.32 -2.46 -0.09
C ILE A 35 -12.35 -2.11 1.40
N LYS A 36 -12.83 -0.90 1.74
CA LYS A 36 -12.97 -0.45 3.12
C LYS A 36 -13.86 -1.39 3.94
N GLU A 37 -15.03 -1.74 3.42
CA GLU A 37 -15.97 -2.67 4.06
C GLU A 37 -15.30 -4.01 4.42
N ILE A 38 -14.52 -4.59 3.49
CA ILE A 38 -13.80 -5.85 3.73
C ILE A 38 -12.68 -5.66 4.75
N VAL A 39 -11.82 -4.65 4.57
CA VAL A 39 -10.63 -4.47 5.40
C VAL A 39 -11.01 -4.09 6.84
N GLU A 40 -12.09 -3.34 7.05
CA GLU A 40 -12.60 -3.01 8.38
C GLU A 40 -13.34 -4.18 9.04
N LYS A 41 -13.83 -5.15 8.27
CA LYS A 41 -14.47 -6.36 8.81
C LYS A 41 -13.49 -7.31 9.49
N PHE A 42 -12.22 -7.32 9.08
CA PHE A 42 -11.20 -8.24 9.59
C PHE A 42 -10.04 -7.47 10.21
N ASP A 43 -9.87 -7.56 11.53
CA ASP A 43 -8.85 -6.78 12.27
C ASP A 43 -7.43 -7.01 11.74
N ASP A 44 -7.09 -8.27 11.45
CA ASP A 44 -5.77 -8.70 10.99
C ASP A 44 -5.48 -8.34 9.52
N VAL A 45 -6.48 -7.88 8.75
CA VAL A 45 -6.30 -7.54 7.33
C VAL A 45 -5.98 -6.06 7.18
N ILE A 46 -4.94 -5.72 6.42
CA ILE A 46 -4.59 -4.34 6.05
C ILE A 46 -4.69 -4.13 4.54
N HIS A 47 -5.02 -2.90 4.13
CA HIS A 47 -5.03 -2.53 2.72
C HIS A 47 -3.63 -2.16 2.25
N ILE A 48 -3.11 -2.88 1.26
CA ILE A 48 -1.88 -2.53 0.56
C ILE A 48 -2.23 -1.68 -0.65
N THR A 49 -1.59 -0.51 -0.79
CA THR A 49 -1.71 0.34 -1.96
C THR A 49 -0.37 0.82 -2.49
N ASP A 50 -0.37 1.31 -3.73
CA ASP A 50 0.65 2.22 -4.22
C ASP A 50 0.12 3.66 -4.05
N PRO A 51 0.70 4.49 -3.16
CA PRO A 51 0.20 5.83 -2.88
C PRO A 51 0.33 6.79 -4.08
N PHE A 52 1.15 6.47 -5.09
CA PHE A 52 1.19 7.24 -6.34
C PHE A 52 0.08 6.84 -7.32
N ARG A 53 -0.76 5.86 -6.98
CA ARG A 53 -1.83 5.33 -7.83
C ARG A 53 -3.20 5.52 -7.25
N SER A 54 -3.34 5.26 -5.95
CA SER A 54 -4.63 5.29 -5.28
C SER A 54 -4.43 5.55 -3.80
N GLU A 55 -5.30 6.37 -3.22
CA GLU A 55 -5.34 6.53 -1.78
C GLU A 55 -5.76 5.23 -1.08
N PRO A 56 -5.22 4.94 0.11
CA PRO A 56 -5.65 3.80 0.90
C PRO A 56 -7.10 3.99 1.34
N ALA A 57 -7.96 3.02 1.00
CA ALA A 57 -9.37 3.00 1.42
C ALA A 57 -9.57 3.06 2.96
N THR A 58 -8.61 2.53 3.72
CA THR A 58 -8.55 2.63 5.18
C THR A 58 -7.10 2.55 5.65
N LEU A 59 -6.82 3.14 6.81
CA LEU A 59 -5.53 3.09 7.49
C LEU A 59 -5.72 2.41 8.85
N LYS A 60 -4.75 1.59 9.25
CA LYS A 60 -4.76 0.87 10.54
C LYS A 60 -3.50 1.17 11.35
N GLY A 61 -3.34 0.49 12.50
CA GLY A 61 -2.13 0.58 13.31
C GLY A 61 -0.86 0.26 12.52
N THR A 62 -0.92 -0.71 11.62
CA THR A 62 0.14 -1.02 10.67
C THR A 62 -0.35 -0.74 9.25
N ASN A 63 0.43 0.02 8.47
CA ASN A 63 0.13 0.35 7.09
C ASN A 63 1.25 -0.13 6.17
N TYR A 64 0.91 -0.59 4.97
CA TYR A 64 1.90 -1.14 4.06
C TYR A 64 1.67 -0.63 2.63
N PHE A 65 2.67 0.09 2.10
CA PHE A 65 2.67 0.63 0.75
C PHE A 65 3.63 -0.14 -0.15
N ARG A 66 3.17 -0.52 -1.35
CA ARG A 66 3.97 -1.19 -2.39
C ARG A 66 4.03 -0.32 -3.64
N LEU A 67 5.23 0.14 -3.95
CA LEU A 67 5.53 1.14 -4.98
C LEU A 67 5.92 0.44 -6.30
N HIS A 68 5.12 0.60 -7.33
CA HIS A 68 5.24 -0.13 -8.60
C HIS A 68 5.75 0.74 -9.76
N GLY A 69 6.18 1.97 -9.48
CA GLY A 69 6.57 2.97 -10.47
C GLY A 69 5.40 3.80 -11.01
N ILE A 70 5.72 5.05 -11.35
CA ILE A 70 4.77 6.05 -11.85
C ILE A 70 4.62 5.91 -13.38
N GLY A 71 3.41 6.08 -13.92
CA GLY A 71 3.13 5.99 -15.36
C GLY A 71 1.64 5.78 -15.67
N GLY A 72 1.27 5.52 -16.93
CA GLY A 72 -0.15 5.33 -17.31
C GLY A 72 -0.71 3.92 -17.10
N LYS A 73 0.14 2.91 -16.91
CA LYS A 73 -0.27 1.50 -16.72
C LYS A 73 -0.35 1.13 -15.24
N GLU A 74 -0.99 0.01 -14.92
CA GLU A 74 -1.11 -0.49 -13.55
C GLU A 74 0.22 -0.61 -12.79
N VAL A 75 1.29 -0.99 -13.51
CA VAL A 75 2.67 -1.06 -12.99
C VAL A 75 3.64 -0.43 -14.00
N ASN A 76 4.73 0.15 -13.49
CA ASN A 76 5.87 0.59 -14.27
C ASN A 76 7.18 0.23 -13.55
N TYR A 77 7.54 -1.06 -13.58
CA TYR A 77 8.72 -1.56 -12.88
C TYR A 77 10.05 -0.92 -13.33
N ARG A 78 10.10 -0.33 -14.52
CA ARG A 78 11.30 0.36 -15.04
C ARG A 78 11.39 1.82 -14.62
N TYR A 79 10.40 2.34 -13.90
CA TYR A 79 10.46 3.69 -13.36
C TYR A 79 11.52 3.77 -12.26
N GLN A 80 12.35 4.79 -12.31
CA GLN A 80 13.24 5.17 -11.22
C GLN A 80 12.66 6.41 -10.55
N TYR A 81 12.44 6.35 -9.23
CA TYR A 81 11.81 7.45 -8.51
C TYR A 81 12.73 8.68 -8.48
N THR A 82 12.18 9.86 -8.74
CA THR A 82 12.91 11.13 -8.63
C THR A 82 13.00 11.57 -7.16
N ASP A 83 13.90 12.50 -6.84
CA ASP A 83 13.97 13.06 -5.48
C ASP A 83 12.66 13.78 -5.08
N ASP A 84 11.96 14.37 -6.05
CA ASP A 84 10.65 14.99 -5.85
C ASP A 84 9.58 13.94 -5.51
N ASP A 85 9.58 12.79 -6.19
CA ASP A 85 8.66 11.70 -5.85
C ASP A 85 8.93 11.18 -4.44
N LEU A 86 10.21 10.96 -4.10
CA LEU A 86 10.59 10.51 -2.76
C LEU A 86 10.19 11.53 -1.68
N SER A 87 10.27 12.83 -1.98
CA SER A 87 9.80 13.88 -1.06
C SER A 87 8.28 13.86 -0.90
N LYS A 88 7.52 13.70 -1.99
CA LYS A 88 6.05 13.53 -1.94
C LYS A 88 5.65 12.29 -1.14
N LEU A 89 6.39 11.18 -1.29
CA LEU A 89 6.17 9.97 -0.52
C LEU A 89 6.41 10.19 0.97
N ARG A 90 7.49 10.89 1.33
CA ARG A 90 7.76 11.27 2.74
C ARG A 90 6.60 12.07 3.31
N ASP A 91 6.15 13.09 2.59
CA ASP A 91 5.08 13.97 3.06
C ASP A 91 3.73 13.23 3.17
N PHE A 92 3.47 12.27 2.28
CA PHE A 92 2.31 11.37 2.39
C PHE A 92 2.41 10.50 3.66
N ILE A 93 3.54 9.83 3.88
CA ILE A 93 3.75 8.98 5.06
C ILE A 93 3.67 9.78 6.36
N GLY A 94 4.19 11.02 6.37
CA GLY A 94 4.10 11.91 7.54
C GLY A 94 2.67 12.26 7.95
N LYS A 95 1.68 12.06 7.07
CA LYS A 95 0.25 12.26 7.35
C LYS A 95 -0.46 10.97 7.77
N VAL A 96 0.18 9.81 7.62
CA VAL A 96 -0.40 8.51 7.99
C VAL A 96 -0.32 8.36 9.50
N ASN A 97 -1.48 8.45 10.17
CA ASN A 97 -1.61 8.18 11.59
C ASN A 97 -1.58 6.66 11.82
N GLY A 98 -0.39 6.09 12.04
CA GLY A 98 -0.19 4.68 12.33
C GLY A 98 0.94 4.45 13.33
N ARG A 99 0.98 3.27 13.95
CA ARG A 99 2.10 2.83 14.79
C ARG A 99 3.31 2.48 13.92
N GLU A 100 3.06 1.82 12.78
CA GLU A 100 4.09 1.33 11.88
C GLU A 100 3.70 1.56 10.41
N VAL A 101 4.67 1.99 9.61
CA VAL A 101 4.51 2.16 8.16
C VAL A 101 5.62 1.38 7.45
N TYR A 102 5.21 0.41 6.64
CA TYR A 102 6.08 -0.36 5.77
C TYR A 102 6.01 0.20 4.35
N VAL A 103 7.16 0.33 3.70
CA VAL A 103 7.26 0.79 2.31
C VAL A 103 8.16 -0.17 1.55
N LEU A 104 7.61 -0.81 0.52
CA LEU A 104 8.36 -1.65 -0.39
C LEU A 104 8.44 -0.97 -1.76
N PHE A 105 9.67 -0.73 -2.21
CA PHE A 105 9.95 -0.38 -3.60
C PHE A 105 9.94 -1.67 -4.43
N ASN A 106 9.00 -1.77 -5.37
CA ASN A 106 8.81 -2.95 -6.22
C ASN A 106 9.27 -2.71 -7.66
N ASN A 107 10.11 -1.71 -7.90
CA ASN A 107 10.70 -1.39 -9.20
C ASN A 107 12.10 -2.02 -9.37
N ILE A 108 12.65 -2.07 -10.59
CA ILE A 108 13.97 -2.66 -10.85
C ILE A 108 15.12 -1.95 -10.12
N TYR A 109 14.92 -0.67 -9.75
CA TYR A 109 15.90 0.12 -9.00
C TYR A 109 15.64 0.11 -7.48
N MET A 110 14.82 -0.83 -6.99
CA MET A 110 14.31 -0.86 -5.61
C MET A 110 15.37 -0.64 -4.52
N ALA A 111 16.55 -1.25 -4.66
CA ALA A 111 17.61 -1.12 -3.65
C ALA A 111 18.16 0.32 -3.58
N SER A 112 18.35 0.95 -4.74
CA SER A 112 18.80 2.33 -4.85
C SER A 112 17.72 3.29 -4.35
N ASP A 113 16.48 3.11 -4.80
CA ASP A 113 15.38 4.01 -4.44
C ASP A 113 15.01 3.90 -2.96
N ALA A 114 15.00 2.69 -2.38
CA ALA A 114 14.83 2.51 -0.94
C ALA A 114 15.96 3.16 -0.13
N LYS A 115 17.22 3.06 -0.57
CA LYS A 115 18.36 3.70 0.10
C LYS A 115 18.25 5.23 0.05
N ARG A 116 17.88 5.79 -1.12
CA ARG A 116 17.64 7.23 -1.27
C ARG A 116 16.47 7.69 -0.42
N PHE A 117 15.40 6.91 -0.36
CA PHE A 117 14.23 7.23 0.46
C PHE A 117 14.55 7.26 1.94
N LYS A 118 15.36 6.30 2.45
CA LYS A 118 15.86 6.35 3.83
C LYS A 118 16.60 7.65 4.13
N ALA A 119 17.42 8.14 3.19
CA ALA A 119 18.11 9.42 3.36
C ALA A 119 17.15 10.62 3.36
N VAL A 120 16.06 10.56 2.59
CA VAL A 120 15.00 11.59 2.58
C VAL A 120 14.25 11.63 3.92
N LEU A 121 13.99 10.47 4.55
CA LEU A 121 13.32 10.38 5.86
C LEU A 121 14.15 10.95 7.01
N THR A 122 15.48 10.99 6.88
CA THR A 122 16.38 11.52 7.92
C THR A 122 16.71 13.00 7.76
N LYS A 123 16.24 13.65 6.68
CA LYS A 123 16.43 15.09 6.52
C LYS A 123 15.46 15.84 7.45
N PRO A 124 15.95 16.85 8.20
CA PRO A 124 15.13 17.65 9.10
C PRO A 124 14.03 18.41 8.36
#